data_AF-A0A536HZC4-F1
#
_entry.id   AF-A0A536HZC4-F1
#
_cell.length_a   1.000
_cell.length_b   1.000
_cell.length_c   1.000
_cell.angle_alpha   90.00
_cell.angle_beta   90.00
_cell.angle_gamma   90.00
#
_symmetry.space_group_name_H-M   'P 1'
#
loop_
_entity.id
_entity.type
_entity.pdbx_description
1 polymer ?
#
loop_
_entity_poly.entity_id
_entity_poly.type
_entity_poly.pdbx_seq_one_letter_code
_entity_poly.pdbx_strand_id
1 'polypeptide(L)'
;MVQVIRPAELLPGVDVKRIPGPEDADGSRSQAGAVIRGNALIFWDSKVPGKKLDAIDTDQITPANDCVSESLDTLDHRWKAGSFRFLMPDFRERVRRGESFIVAGDRFAIGSSREMSPAGLKGVGEEAGRELVIVCGAGMGDIFRRNALNLGLHVVQSRAAVEDAQEGDAFSFDPETRTLTNETRRKSYEPAALSPAEDDIRRSGGIIKIGRREFRDAVLRTPDISWPDAATARGLTSTEQILWAHRVDKDAAVRAGATLRLYADLLPASDGTAPFSIHTFNQITGGDTIRPRQIAVANDHFVFNHREADDKQTAIGKQFAELHGITRPHYATPGDGIFHFYFPEQGLVVPGALIPGADSHSRAYGAYGALGYGVGSTTLGFGWATGYVYFTVAAQRRVVFKGRLQPWVSGKDVVLALLSRWGAK
;
A
#
# COMPACT_ATOMS: atom_id res chain seq x y z
N MET A 1 -4.78 15.30 25.02
CA MET A 1 -5.70 14.16 24.77
C MET A 1 -4.87 13.00 24.29
N VAL A 2 -5.01 11.82 24.88
CA VAL A 2 -4.49 10.59 24.25
C VAL A 2 -5.55 10.18 23.22
N GLN A 3 -5.17 9.98 21.95
CA GLN A 3 -6.09 9.38 21.00
C GLN A 3 -6.48 7.99 21.52
N VAL A 4 -7.77 7.74 21.71
CA VAL A 4 -8.27 6.46 22.19
C VAL A 4 -8.81 5.70 20.99
N ILE A 5 -8.19 4.57 20.66
CA ILE A 5 -8.69 3.65 19.64
C ILE A 5 -10.05 3.13 20.10
N ARG A 6 -11.08 3.39 19.29
CA ARG A 6 -12.46 3.01 19.61
C ARG A 6 -12.82 1.66 19.00
N PRO A 7 -13.69 0.87 19.67
CA PRO A 7 -14.37 -0.26 19.04
C PRO A 7 -15.12 0.16 17.77
N ALA A 8 -15.52 -0.81 16.96
CA ALA A 8 -16.36 -0.54 15.80
C ALA A 8 -17.71 0.06 16.22
N GLU A 9 -18.16 1.09 15.50
CA GLU A 9 -19.47 1.70 15.70
C GLU A 9 -20.40 1.24 14.57
N LEU A 10 -21.39 0.41 14.93
CA LEU A 10 -22.42 -0.06 14.00
C LEU A 10 -23.32 1.11 13.57
N LEU A 11 -23.72 1.12 12.30
CA LEU A 11 -24.74 2.05 11.83
C LEU A 11 -26.14 1.67 12.36
N PRO A 12 -27.08 2.63 12.49
CA PRO A 12 -28.41 2.35 13.02
C PRO A 12 -29.13 1.24 12.25
N GLY A 13 -29.69 0.26 12.97
CA GLY A 13 -30.43 -0.85 12.38
C GLY A 13 -29.58 -2.07 11.97
N VAL A 14 -28.26 -2.00 12.12
CA VAL A 14 -27.36 -3.12 11.82
C VAL A 14 -27.29 -4.09 13.01
N ASP A 15 -27.47 -5.39 12.73
CA ASP A 15 -27.26 -6.48 13.69
C ASP A 15 -25.95 -7.20 13.37
N VAL A 16 -25.02 -7.19 14.33
CA VAL A 16 -23.70 -7.85 14.20
C VAL A 16 -23.80 -9.35 13.89
N LYS A 17 -24.91 -10.01 14.25
CA LYS A 17 -25.14 -11.43 13.94
C LYS A 17 -25.42 -11.67 12.46
N ARG A 18 -25.80 -10.63 11.70
CA ARG A 18 -26.05 -10.70 10.25
C ARG A 18 -24.81 -10.42 9.42
N ILE A 19 -23.71 -9.96 10.04
CA ILE A 19 -22.43 -9.86 9.36
C ILE A 19 -21.95 -11.29 9.07
N PRO A 20 -21.64 -11.65 7.81
CA PRO A 20 -21.18 -12.99 7.45
C PRO A 20 -20.01 -13.45 8.32
N GLY A 21 -20.01 -14.73 8.71
CA GLY A 21 -18.88 -15.32 9.42
C GLY A 21 -17.68 -15.58 8.50
N PRO A 22 -16.52 -15.93 9.07
CA PRO A 22 -15.33 -16.27 8.28
C PRO A 22 -15.58 -17.39 7.27
N GLU A 23 -16.35 -18.42 7.63
CA GLU A 23 -16.68 -19.56 6.76
C GLU A 23 -17.64 -19.19 5.61
N ASP A 24 -18.59 -18.27 5.86
CA ASP A 24 -19.53 -17.77 4.85
C ASP A 24 -18.81 -16.85 3.83
N ALA A 25 -17.78 -16.13 4.28
CA ALA A 25 -16.95 -15.29 3.43
C ALA A 25 -15.93 -16.10 2.58
N ASP A 26 -15.62 -17.32 3.01
CA ASP A 26 -14.59 -18.21 2.43
C ASP A 26 -15.19 -19.33 1.55
N GLY A 27 -16.45 -19.19 1.12
CA GLY A 27 -17.18 -20.11 0.23
C GLY A 27 -16.51 -20.40 -1.12
N SER A 28 -15.33 -19.82 -1.38
CA SER A 28 -14.37 -20.32 -2.35
C SER A 28 -12.99 -20.45 -1.70
N ARG A 29 -12.67 -21.61 -1.10
CA ARG A 29 -11.27 -22.06 -1.11
C ARG A 29 -10.83 -21.98 -2.57
N SER A 30 -9.83 -21.14 -2.86
CA SER A 30 -9.36 -20.96 -4.23
C SER A 30 -9.03 -22.34 -4.79
N GLN A 31 -9.60 -22.65 -5.96
CA GLN A 31 -9.02 -23.69 -6.81
C GLN A 31 -7.54 -23.34 -6.97
N ALA A 32 -6.66 -24.34 -6.89
CA ALA A 32 -5.23 -24.17 -7.16
C ALA A 32 -5.06 -23.23 -8.35
N GLY A 33 -4.41 -22.08 -8.12
CA GLY A 33 -4.31 -21.04 -9.13
C GLY A 33 -3.67 -21.64 -10.37
N ALA A 34 -4.36 -21.55 -11.51
CA ALA A 34 -3.83 -22.09 -12.75
C ALA A 34 -2.46 -21.47 -13.05
N VAL A 35 -1.51 -22.29 -13.51
CA VAL A 35 -0.19 -21.79 -13.90
C VAL A 35 -0.36 -20.70 -14.97
N ILE A 36 0.12 -19.51 -14.65
CA ILE A 36 0.01 -18.32 -15.49
C ILE A 36 1.06 -18.43 -16.59
N ARG A 37 0.67 -18.18 -17.84
CA ARG A 37 1.56 -18.27 -19.01
C ARG A 37 1.44 -17.05 -19.89
N GLY A 38 2.55 -16.65 -20.48
CA GLY A 38 2.61 -15.50 -21.36
C GLY A 38 4.03 -15.19 -21.82
N ASN A 39 4.16 -14.14 -22.62
CA ASN A 39 5.44 -13.74 -23.18
C ASN A 39 6.04 -12.59 -22.35
N ALA A 40 7.37 -12.54 -22.30
CA ALA A 40 8.11 -11.45 -21.71
C ALA A 40 7.90 -10.14 -22.48
N LEU A 41 7.57 -9.10 -21.74
CA LEU A 41 7.52 -7.71 -22.15
C LEU A 41 8.64 -6.98 -21.40
N ILE A 42 9.72 -6.62 -22.09
CA ILE A 42 10.91 -6.08 -21.45
C ILE A 42 11.01 -4.57 -21.63
N PHE A 43 11.29 -3.88 -20.52
CA PHE A 43 11.68 -2.48 -20.56
C PHE A 43 13.18 -2.38 -20.81
N TRP A 44 13.58 -1.91 -21.99
CA TRP A 44 14.99 -1.68 -22.34
C TRP A 44 15.42 -0.25 -22.08
N ASP A 45 16.67 -0.06 -21.61
CA ASP A 45 17.27 1.26 -21.46
C ASP A 45 17.67 1.78 -22.85
N SER A 46 16.98 2.80 -23.34
CA SER A 46 17.24 3.41 -24.65
C SER A 46 18.63 4.06 -24.75
N LYS A 47 19.29 4.32 -23.63
CA LYS A 47 20.63 4.94 -23.58
C LYS A 47 21.75 3.91 -23.51
N VAL A 48 21.46 2.66 -23.13
CA VAL A 48 22.46 1.62 -22.91
C VAL A 48 22.01 0.31 -23.59
N PRO A 49 22.48 0.03 -24.82
CA PRO A 49 22.11 -1.18 -25.55
C PRO A 49 22.31 -2.46 -24.74
N GLY A 50 21.32 -3.35 -24.75
CA GLY A 50 21.34 -4.62 -24.04
C GLY A 50 21.10 -4.53 -22.53
N LYS A 51 20.94 -3.32 -21.97
CA LYS A 51 20.60 -3.14 -20.57
C LYS A 51 19.09 -3.01 -20.39
N LYS A 52 18.52 -3.77 -19.46
CA LYS A 52 17.13 -3.60 -19.02
C LYS A 52 17.01 -2.34 -18.18
N LEU A 53 15.95 -1.57 -18.41
CA LEU A 53 15.72 -0.30 -17.76
C LEU A 53 15.56 -0.51 -16.25
N ASP A 54 16.44 0.14 -15.51
CA ASP A 54 16.44 0.15 -14.06
C ASP A 54 15.71 1.39 -13.52
N ALA A 55 15.29 1.33 -12.26
CA ALA A 55 14.70 2.45 -11.51
C ALA A 55 13.45 3.06 -12.16
N ILE A 56 12.59 2.22 -12.73
CA ILE A 56 11.25 2.64 -13.16
C ILE A 56 10.48 3.09 -11.92
N ASP A 57 10.10 4.36 -11.86
CA ASP A 57 9.34 4.91 -10.74
C ASP A 57 7.82 4.83 -10.96
N THR A 58 7.04 5.10 -9.91
CA THR A 58 5.56 5.06 -9.98
C THR A 58 4.95 6.11 -10.90
N ASP A 59 5.62 7.24 -11.15
CA ASP A 59 5.16 8.26 -12.10
C ASP A 59 5.32 7.77 -13.55
N GLN A 60 6.38 7.01 -13.83
CA GLN A 60 6.58 6.35 -15.12
C GLN A 60 5.60 5.18 -15.34
N ILE A 61 5.18 4.50 -14.26
CA ILE A 61 4.13 3.47 -14.33
C ILE A 61 2.76 4.13 -14.56
N THR A 62 2.40 5.14 -13.76
CA THR A 62 1.13 5.87 -13.91
C THR A 62 1.35 7.35 -13.62
N PRO A 63 1.32 8.21 -14.65
CA PRO A 63 1.51 9.64 -14.49
C PRO A 63 0.49 10.27 -13.55
N ALA A 64 0.89 11.31 -12.81
CA ALA A 64 0.01 11.97 -11.83
C ALA A 64 -1.33 12.42 -12.41
N ASN A 65 -1.34 12.98 -13.63
CA ASN A 65 -2.56 13.41 -14.32
C ASN A 65 -3.52 12.25 -14.64
N ASP A 66 -3.03 11.01 -14.66
CA ASP A 66 -3.82 9.82 -14.90
C ASP A 66 -4.21 9.10 -13.60
N CYS A 67 -3.80 9.59 -12.43
CA CYS A 67 -4.18 9.01 -11.13
C CYS A 67 -5.57 9.48 -10.65
N VAL A 68 -6.23 10.35 -11.40
CA VAL A 68 -7.50 10.98 -11.01
C VAL A 68 -8.69 10.05 -11.26
N SER A 69 -9.65 10.05 -10.33
CA SER A 69 -10.90 9.28 -10.40
C SER A 69 -12.11 10.20 -10.31
N GLU A 70 -13.00 10.11 -11.30
CA GLU A 70 -14.21 10.94 -11.32
C GLU A 70 -15.40 10.29 -10.58
N SER A 71 -15.35 9.00 -10.30
CA SER A 71 -16.36 8.27 -9.53
C SER A 71 -15.80 6.99 -8.90
N LEU A 72 -16.53 6.40 -7.94
CA LEU A 72 -16.19 5.09 -7.39
C LEU A 72 -16.41 3.93 -8.37
N ASP A 73 -17.26 4.10 -9.38
CA ASP A 73 -17.61 3.06 -10.36
C ASP A 73 -16.56 2.96 -11.49
N THR A 74 -15.85 4.05 -11.76
CA THR A 74 -14.87 4.16 -12.85
C THR A 74 -13.47 4.53 -12.37
N LEU A 75 -13.15 4.20 -11.11
CA LEU A 75 -11.88 4.51 -10.44
C LEU A 75 -10.67 4.23 -11.34
N ASP A 76 -10.59 3.03 -11.89
CA ASP A 76 -9.41 2.54 -12.59
C ASP A 76 -9.33 2.98 -14.07
N HIS A 77 -10.36 3.67 -14.60
CA HIS A 77 -10.45 3.97 -16.02
C HIS A 77 -9.25 4.79 -16.51
N ARG A 78 -8.90 5.86 -15.80
CA ARG A 78 -7.74 6.69 -16.14
C ARG A 78 -6.42 6.01 -15.80
N TRP A 79 -6.39 5.22 -14.72
CA TRP A 79 -5.18 4.50 -14.27
C TRP A 79 -4.73 3.48 -15.32
N LYS A 80 -5.67 2.71 -15.87
CA LYS A 80 -5.44 1.78 -16.99
C LYS A 80 -4.93 2.51 -18.22
N ALA A 81 -5.57 3.63 -18.59
CA ALA A 81 -5.17 4.43 -19.74
C ALA A 81 -3.80 5.12 -19.56
N GLY A 82 -3.38 5.39 -18.33
CA GLY A 82 -2.09 5.99 -17.99
C GLY A 82 -0.95 4.98 -17.85
N SER A 83 -1.27 3.69 -17.72
CA SER A 83 -0.30 2.62 -17.46
C SER A 83 0.79 2.57 -18.53
N PHE A 84 2.02 2.92 -18.13
CA PHE A 84 3.21 3.08 -18.95
C PHE A 84 3.07 4.00 -20.16
N ARG A 85 2.11 4.94 -20.18
CA ARG A 85 1.77 5.74 -21.38
C ARG A 85 2.99 6.36 -22.07
N PHE A 86 3.93 6.91 -21.31
CA PHE A 86 5.12 7.57 -21.87
C PHE A 86 6.31 6.62 -22.03
N LEU A 87 6.37 5.57 -21.22
CA LEU A 87 7.51 4.65 -21.21
C LEU A 87 7.37 3.54 -22.27
N MET A 88 6.15 3.07 -22.50
CA MET A 88 5.78 2.08 -23.50
C MET A 88 4.37 2.38 -24.02
N PRO A 89 4.22 3.29 -25.00
CA PRO A 89 2.91 3.76 -25.45
C PRO A 89 1.97 2.67 -25.97
N ASP A 90 2.50 1.56 -26.48
CA ASP A 90 1.74 0.41 -26.97
C ASP A 90 1.50 -0.67 -25.90
N PHE A 91 1.87 -0.44 -24.63
CA PHE A 91 1.80 -1.42 -23.54
C PHE A 91 0.49 -2.20 -23.48
N ARG A 92 -0.67 -1.51 -23.53
CA ARG A 92 -1.99 -2.16 -23.48
C ARG A 92 -2.25 -3.08 -24.69
N GLU A 93 -1.75 -2.70 -25.87
CA GLU A 93 -1.84 -3.54 -27.06
C GLU A 93 -0.98 -4.80 -26.90
N ARG A 94 0.26 -4.62 -26.41
CA ARG A 94 1.19 -5.73 -26.14
C ARG A 94 0.61 -6.74 -25.16
N VAL A 95 -0.02 -6.28 -24.08
CA VAL A 95 -0.72 -7.14 -23.12
C VAL A 95 -1.85 -7.92 -23.80
N ARG A 96 -2.68 -7.28 -24.64
CA ARG A 96 -3.75 -7.96 -25.40
C ARG A 96 -3.18 -9.06 -26.31
N ARG A 97 -2.01 -8.85 -26.92
CA ARG A 97 -1.31 -9.84 -27.75
C ARG A 97 -0.70 -11.02 -26.98
N GLY A 98 -0.66 -11.00 -25.64
CA GLY A 98 -0.15 -12.12 -24.83
C GLY A 98 1.11 -11.80 -24.01
N GLU A 99 1.60 -10.58 -24.11
CA GLU A 99 2.82 -10.14 -23.45
C GLU A 99 2.48 -9.69 -22.02
N SER A 100 2.47 -10.63 -21.08
CA SER A 100 1.91 -10.48 -19.72
C SER A 100 2.94 -10.61 -18.60
N PHE A 101 4.21 -10.89 -18.95
CA PHE A 101 5.32 -10.93 -18.01
C PHE A 101 6.12 -9.63 -18.14
N ILE A 102 5.85 -8.66 -17.28
CA ILE A 102 6.54 -7.37 -17.27
C ILE A 102 7.93 -7.57 -16.67
N VAL A 103 9.00 -7.36 -17.44
CA VAL A 103 10.38 -7.51 -16.97
C VAL A 103 11.08 -6.15 -16.96
N ALA A 104 11.50 -5.73 -15.77
CA ALA A 104 12.33 -4.54 -15.56
C ALA A 104 13.75 -4.92 -15.12
N GLY A 105 14.63 -3.92 -14.98
CA GLY A 105 15.97 -4.07 -14.41
C GLY A 105 15.97 -4.41 -12.92
N ASP A 106 17.01 -3.98 -12.19
CA ASP A 106 17.20 -4.39 -10.80
C ASP A 106 16.18 -3.76 -9.83
N ARG A 107 15.76 -2.53 -10.10
CA ARG A 107 14.86 -1.70 -9.28
C ARG A 107 13.61 -1.33 -10.05
N PHE A 108 12.47 -1.43 -9.38
CA PHE A 108 11.15 -1.21 -9.97
C PHE A 108 10.17 -0.63 -8.96
N ALA A 109 9.34 0.30 -9.43
CA ALA A 109 8.27 0.97 -8.69
C ALA A 109 8.71 1.65 -7.37
N ILE A 110 9.82 2.38 -7.44
CA ILE A 110 10.20 3.30 -6.36
C ILE A 110 9.39 4.60 -6.43
N GLY A 111 9.20 5.28 -5.31
CA GLY A 111 8.56 6.61 -5.28
C GLY A 111 7.25 6.66 -4.49
N SER A 112 6.23 7.24 -5.11
CA SER A 112 4.94 7.55 -4.49
C SER A 112 4.19 6.30 -4.01
N SER A 113 3.38 6.43 -2.95
CA SER A 113 2.52 5.35 -2.46
C SER A 113 1.28 5.09 -3.33
N ARG A 114 1.13 5.80 -4.45
CA ARG A 114 -0.04 5.73 -5.33
C ARG A 114 -0.37 4.28 -5.71
N GLU A 115 -1.48 3.79 -5.20
CA GLU A 115 -1.96 2.44 -5.49
C GLU A 115 -2.57 2.34 -6.89
N MET A 116 -2.84 3.48 -7.53
CA MET A 116 -3.22 3.60 -8.94
C MET A 116 -2.21 2.93 -9.86
N SER A 117 -0.91 2.91 -9.51
CA SER A 117 0.11 2.24 -10.32
C SER A 117 -0.10 0.73 -10.40
N PRO A 118 -0.04 -0.05 -9.31
CA PRO A 118 -0.31 -1.48 -9.39
C PRO A 118 -1.77 -1.79 -9.80
N ALA A 119 -2.76 -0.98 -9.39
CA ALA A 119 -4.15 -1.18 -9.78
C ALA A 119 -4.40 -0.97 -11.28
N GLY A 120 -3.79 0.06 -11.88
CA GLY A 120 -3.86 0.30 -13.31
C GLY A 120 -3.26 -0.85 -14.12
N LEU A 121 -2.11 -1.37 -13.69
CA LEU A 121 -1.50 -2.56 -14.30
C LEU A 121 -2.43 -3.77 -14.20
N LYS A 122 -2.94 -4.08 -13.00
CA LYS A 122 -3.89 -5.17 -12.80
C LYS A 122 -5.12 -5.02 -13.72
N GLY A 123 -5.70 -3.82 -13.77
CA GLY A 123 -6.86 -3.53 -14.62
C GLY A 123 -6.59 -3.70 -16.12
N VAL A 124 -5.39 -3.36 -16.60
CA VAL A 124 -4.98 -3.63 -18.00
C VAL A 124 -4.92 -5.13 -18.29
N GLY A 125 -4.41 -5.92 -17.33
CA GLY A 125 -4.43 -7.39 -17.43
C GLY A 125 -5.85 -7.93 -17.50
N GLU A 126 -6.71 -7.53 -16.57
CA GLU A 126 -8.11 -7.98 -16.50
C GLU A 126 -8.90 -7.62 -17.75
N GLU A 127 -8.73 -6.41 -18.29
CA GLU A 127 -9.34 -5.96 -19.55
C GLU A 127 -8.92 -6.84 -20.75
N ALA A 128 -7.68 -7.35 -20.72
CA ALA A 128 -7.16 -8.27 -21.72
C ALA A 128 -7.50 -9.75 -21.45
N GLY A 129 -8.18 -10.06 -20.34
CA GLY A 129 -8.45 -11.44 -19.91
C GLY A 129 -7.18 -12.19 -19.48
N ARG A 130 -6.21 -11.49 -18.86
CA ARG A 130 -4.90 -12.02 -18.49
C ARG A 130 -4.51 -11.65 -17.07
N GLU A 131 -3.72 -12.50 -16.44
CA GLU A 131 -2.99 -12.16 -15.21
C GLU A 131 -1.60 -11.64 -15.57
N LEU A 132 -1.24 -10.48 -15.03
CA LEU A 132 0.11 -9.94 -15.19
C LEU A 132 1.05 -10.46 -14.10
N VAL A 133 2.29 -10.71 -14.49
CA VAL A 133 3.38 -11.05 -13.57
C VAL A 133 4.48 -10.02 -13.74
N ILE A 134 4.79 -9.30 -12.66
CA ILE A 134 5.87 -8.30 -12.65
C ILE A 134 7.15 -8.97 -12.15
N VAL A 135 8.20 -8.92 -12.95
CA VAL A 135 9.52 -9.48 -12.68
C VAL A 135 10.55 -8.36 -12.64
N CYS A 136 11.27 -8.23 -11.52
CA CYS A 136 12.43 -7.35 -11.42
C CYS A 136 13.58 -8.04 -10.67
N GLY A 137 14.72 -7.36 -10.55
CA GLY A 137 15.82 -7.83 -9.73
C GLY A 137 15.53 -7.68 -8.24
N ALA A 138 16.49 -7.15 -7.48
CA ALA A 138 16.39 -7.13 -6.02
C ALA A 138 15.54 -5.98 -5.44
N GLY A 139 15.40 -4.85 -6.14
CA GLY A 139 14.95 -3.58 -5.56
C GLY A 139 13.54 -3.14 -5.92
N MET A 140 12.51 -3.94 -5.61
CA MET A 140 11.13 -3.48 -5.74
C MET A 140 10.75 -2.52 -4.61
N GLY A 141 10.06 -1.42 -4.91
CA GLY A 141 9.55 -0.52 -3.88
C GLY A 141 8.60 -1.23 -2.91
N ASP A 142 8.88 -1.19 -1.61
CA ASP A 142 8.13 -1.96 -0.59
C ASP A 142 6.62 -1.63 -0.58
N ILE A 143 6.26 -0.36 -0.78
CA ILE A 143 4.86 0.07 -0.83
C ILE A 143 4.18 -0.51 -2.08
N PHE A 144 4.82 -0.41 -3.24
CA PHE A 144 4.30 -0.99 -4.47
C PHE A 144 4.15 -2.51 -4.37
N ARG A 145 5.17 -3.21 -3.86
CA ARG A 145 5.15 -4.67 -3.65
C ARG A 145 3.96 -5.08 -2.79
N ARG A 146 3.75 -4.41 -1.65
CA ARG A 146 2.62 -4.69 -0.75
C ARG A 146 1.27 -4.37 -1.42
N ASN A 147 1.17 -3.22 -2.10
CA ASN A 147 -0.04 -2.82 -2.81
C ASN A 147 -0.39 -3.83 -3.94
N ALA A 148 0.59 -4.28 -4.71
CA ALA A 148 0.40 -5.31 -5.72
C ALA A 148 -0.16 -6.61 -5.10
N LEU A 149 0.45 -7.10 -4.01
CA LEU A 149 -0.04 -8.30 -3.31
C LEU A 149 -1.45 -8.10 -2.73
N ASN A 150 -1.74 -6.93 -2.16
CA ASN A 150 -3.07 -6.57 -1.65
C ASN A 150 -4.14 -6.57 -2.74
N LEU A 151 -3.77 -6.23 -3.97
CA LEU A 151 -4.65 -6.24 -5.12
C LEU A 151 -4.74 -7.64 -5.78
N GLY A 152 -3.92 -8.60 -5.36
CA GLY A 152 -3.79 -9.91 -6.00
C GLY A 152 -2.93 -9.90 -7.28
N LEU A 153 -2.15 -8.86 -7.51
CA LEU A 153 -1.19 -8.76 -8.62
C LEU A 153 0.11 -9.49 -8.27
N HIS A 154 0.64 -10.28 -9.21
CA HIS A 154 1.82 -11.11 -8.97
C HIS A 154 3.12 -10.31 -9.15
N VAL A 155 4.00 -10.42 -8.15
CA VAL A 155 5.33 -9.80 -8.14
C VAL A 155 6.41 -10.84 -7.83
N VAL A 156 7.49 -10.78 -8.61
CA VAL A 156 8.62 -11.70 -8.59
C VAL A 156 9.91 -10.89 -8.57
N GLN A 157 10.71 -11.08 -7.51
CA GLN A 157 12.06 -10.53 -7.42
C GLN A 157 13.06 -11.67 -7.66
N SER A 158 13.69 -11.67 -8.83
CA SER A 158 14.71 -12.66 -9.21
C SER A 158 15.70 -12.04 -10.21
N ARG A 159 16.89 -11.72 -9.71
CA ARG A 159 17.95 -11.12 -10.55
C ARG A 159 18.37 -12.07 -11.68
N ALA A 160 18.49 -13.37 -11.40
CA ALA A 160 18.81 -14.38 -12.41
C ALA A 160 17.76 -14.43 -13.52
N ALA A 161 16.46 -14.39 -13.17
CA ALA A 161 15.39 -14.37 -14.17
C ALA A 161 15.45 -13.12 -15.05
N VAL A 162 15.70 -11.95 -14.44
CA VAL A 162 15.86 -10.70 -15.17
C VAL A 162 17.08 -10.74 -16.10
N GLU A 163 18.22 -11.26 -15.65
CA GLU A 163 19.43 -11.35 -16.47
C GLU A 163 19.22 -12.25 -17.70
N ASP A 164 18.59 -13.41 -17.50
CA ASP A 164 18.35 -14.40 -18.55
C ASP A 164 17.24 -14.01 -19.55
N ALA A 165 16.23 -13.24 -19.12
CA ALA A 165 15.06 -12.91 -19.95
C ALA A 165 15.43 -12.15 -21.23
N GLN A 166 14.87 -12.57 -22.36
CA GLN A 166 14.87 -11.84 -23.63
C GLN A 166 13.45 -11.47 -24.07
N GLU A 167 13.33 -10.46 -24.93
CA GLU A 167 12.04 -9.99 -25.43
C GLU A 167 11.26 -11.15 -26.09
N GLY A 168 9.99 -11.32 -25.69
CA GLY A 168 9.14 -12.37 -26.24
C GLY A 168 9.44 -13.81 -25.75
N ASP A 169 10.42 -14.02 -24.86
CA ASP A 169 10.62 -15.34 -24.23
C ASP A 169 9.29 -15.79 -23.57
N ALA A 170 8.95 -17.07 -23.70
CA ALA A 170 7.77 -17.63 -23.07
C ALA A 170 8.07 -17.93 -21.59
N PHE A 171 7.20 -17.46 -20.71
CA PHE A 171 7.29 -17.68 -19.28
C PHE A 171 6.05 -18.41 -18.74
N SER A 172 6.28 -19.15 -17.65
CA SER A 172 5.23 -19.65 -16.77
C SER A 172 5.51 -19.27 -15.32
N PHE A 173 4.46 -19.00 -14.56
CA PHE A 173 4.53 -18.72 -13.13
C PHE A 173 3.49 -19.57 -12.42
N ASP A 174 3.96 -20.41 -11.49
CA ASP A 174 3.10 -21.18 -10.61
C ASP A 174 2.75 -20.33 -9.38
N PRO A 175 1.50 -19.88 -9.21
CA PRO A 175 1.13 -19.07 -8.06
C PRO A 175 1.14 -19.88 -6.75
N GLU A 176 1.10 -21.20 -6.75
CA GLU A 176 1.17 -21.98 -5.53
C GLU A 176 2.60 -22.12 -5.02
N THR A 177 3.54 -22.52 -5.88
CA THR A 177 4.95 -22.68 -5.47
C THR A 177 5.74 -21.37 -5.57
N ARG A 178 5.22 -20.40 -6.31
CA ARG A 178 5.91 -19.18 -6.78
C ARG A 178 7.08 -19.44 -7.72
N THR A 179 7.24 -20.65 -8.25
CA THR A 179 8.31 -20.94 -9.20
C THR A 179 8.05 -20.18 -10.50
N LEU A 180 9.04 -19.40 -10.94
CA LEU A 180 9.04 -18.74 -12.24
C LEU A 180 9.89 -19.57 -13.20
N THR A 181 9.38 -19.89 -14.39
CA THR A 181 10.11 -20.65 -15.41
C THR A 181 10.15 -19.85 -16.71
N ASN A 182 11.35 -19.65 -17.25
CA ASN A 182 11.53 -19.23 -18.64
C ASN A 182 11.55 -20.50 -19.50
N GLU A 183 10.43 -20.77 -20.17
CA GLU A 183 10.19 -21.96 -20.98
C GLU A 183 11.10 -21.98 -22.21
N THR A 184 11.31 -20.81 -22.84
CA THR A 184 12.20 -20.66 -24.00
C THR A 184 13.63 -21.05 -23.64
N ARG A 185 14.09 -20.67 -22.45
CA ARG A 185 15.45 -20.94 -21.95
C ARG A 185 15.58 -22.25 -21.17
N ARG A 186 14.46 -22.92 -20.86
CA ARG A 186 14.38 -24.13 -20.01
C ARG A 186 15.07 -23.94 -18.66
N LYS A 187 14.81 -22.79 -18.02
CA LYS A 187 15.37 -22.43 -16.72
C LYS A 187 14.27 -22.03 -15.75
N SER A 188 14.36 -22.51 -14.52
CA SER A 188 13.46 -22.15 -13.43
C SER A 188 14.20 -21.36 -12.36
N TYR A 189 13.48 -20.47 -11.69
CA TYR A 189 13.99 -19.53 -10.71
C TYR A 189 13.10 -19.53 -9.47
N GLU A 190 13.73 -19.50 -8.31
CA GLU A 190 13.10 -19.32 -7.02
C GLU A 190 13.10 -17.83 -6.66
N PRO A 191 11.93 -17.16 -6.63
CA PRO A 191 11.86 -15.75 -6.27
C PRO A 191 12.24 -15.49 -4.81
N ALA A 192 12.47 -14.21 -4.49
CA ALA A 192 12.51 -13.78 -3.11
C ALA A 192 11.27 -14.23 -2.33
N ALA A 193 11.49 -14.72 -1.12
CA ALA A 193 10.44 -15.23 -0.24
C ALA A 193 9.44 -14.13 0.16
N LEU A 194 8.20 -14.55 0.37
CA LEU A 194 7.16 -13.72 1.01
C LEU A 194 7.10 -14.03 2.50
N SER A 195 6.64 -13.07 3.30
CA SER A 195 6.20 -13.40 4.66
C SER A 195 4.94 -14.27 4.62
N PRO A 196 4.64 -15.05 5.68
CA PRO A 196 3.42 -15.85 5.72
C PRO A 196 2.14 -15.03 5.49
N ALA A 197 2.08 -13.80 5.99
CA ALA A 197 0.94 -12.90 5.79
C ALA A 197 0.84 -12.38 4.35
N GLU A 198 1.99 -12.03 3.75
CA GLU A 198 2.04 -11.65 2.33
C GLU A 198 1.58 -12.80 1.42
N ASP A 199 1.97 -14.04 1.74
CA ASP A 199 1.54 -15.22 0.99
C ASP A 199 0.05 -15.53 1.19
N ASP A 200 -0.49 -15.38 2.41
CA ASP A 200 -1.92 -15.55 2.69
C ASP A 200 -2.80 -14.53 1.97
N ILE A 201 -2.43 -13.23 2.02
CA ILE A 201 -3.12 -12.16 1.29
C ILE A 201 -3.19 -12.50 -0.20
N ARG A 202 -2.06 -12.90 -0.77
CA ARG A 202 -1.95 -13.26 -2.18
C ARG A 202 -2.79 -14.48 -2.53
N ARG A 203 -2.70 -15.59 -1.77
CA ARG A 203 -3.46 -16.82 -2.01
C ARG A 203 -4.96 -16.65 -1.85
N SER A 204 -5.36 -15.76 -0.95
CA SER A 204 -6.76 -15.37 -0.78
C SER A 204 -7.28 -14.60 -2.00
N GLY A 205 -6.41 -14.03 -2.84
CA GLY A 205 -6.77 -13.20 -3.99
C GLY A 205 -6.89 -11.72 -3.66
N GLY A 206 -6.17 -11.26 -2.63
CA GLY A 206 -6.08 -9.87 -2.23
C GLY A 206 -6.68 -9.57 -0.84
N ILE A 207 -6.34 -8.39 -0.31
CA ILE A 207 -6.65 -7.98 1.06
C ILE A 207 -8.14 -7.69 1.28
N ILE A 208 -8.93 -7.42 0.23
CA ILE A 208 -10.39 -7.27 0.37
C ILE A 208 -11.04 -8.55 0.87
N LYS A 209 -10.61 -9.71 0.35
CA LYS A 209 -11.13 -11.02 0.77
C LYS A 209 -10.70 -11.35 2.19
N ILE A 210 -9.44 -11.04 2.55
CA ILE A 210 -8.95 -11.09 3.93
C ILE A 210 -9.83 -10.21 4.83
N GLY A 211 -10.11 -8.97 4.41
CA GLY A 211 -10.97 -8.03 5.10
C GLY A 211 -12.34 -8.61 5.38
N ARG A 212 -13.03 -9.15 4.36
CA ARG A 212 -14.34 -9.79 4.53
C ARG A 212 -14.29 -10.95 5.53
N ARG A 213 -13.26 -11.79 5.44
CA ARG A 213 -13.05 -12.94 6.34
C ARG A 213 -12.84 -12.49 7.79
N GLU A 214 -12.08 -11.42 8.02
CA GLU A 214 -11.76 -10.93 9.36
C GLU A 214 -12.76 -9.91 9.92
N PHE A 215 -13.64 -9.37 9.09
CA PHE A 215 -14.45 -8.18 9.41
C PHE A 215 -15.34 -8.38 10.64
N ARG A 216 -16.08 -9.49 10.70
CA ARG A 216 -16.99 -9.77 11.83
C ARG A 216 -16.24 -9.85 13.16
N ASP A 217 -15.12 -10.57 13.18
CA ASP A 217 -14.28 -10.70 14.37
C ASP A 217 -13.67 -9.35 14.77
N ALA A 218 -13.26 -8.54 13.78
CA ALA A 218 -12.74 -7.20 14.01
C ALA A 218 -13.80 -6.25 14.59
N VAL A 219 -15.07 -6.39 14.22
CA VAL A 219 -16.20 -5.63 14.77
C VAL A 219 -16.48 -6.03 16.22
N LEU A 220 -16.45 -7.33 16.52
CA LEU A 220 -16.73 -7.86 17.86
C LEU A 220 -15.58 -7.63 18.85
N ARG A 221 -14.35 -7.46 18.36
CA ARG A 221 -13.15 -7.30 19.18
C ARG A 221 -13.03 -5.88 19.74
N THR A 222 -12.88 -5.76 21.05
CA THR A 222 -12.47 -4.51 21.70
C THR A 222 -10.97 -4.28 21.50
N PRO A 223 -10.54 -3.13 20.96
CA PRO A 223 -9.12 -2.79 20.85
C PRO A 223 -8.45 -2.69 22.22
N ASP A 224 -7.21 -3.17 22.31
CA ASP A 224 -6.40 -3.10 23.52
C ASP A 224 -5.00 -2.59 23.17
N ILE A 225 -4.59 -1.46 23.77
CA ILE A 225 -3.26 -0.89 23.65
C ILE A 225 -2.55 -1.00 24.99
N SER A 226 -1.56 -1.89 25.04
CA SER A 226 -0.93 -2.35 26.28
C SER A 226 0.58 -2.19 26.19
N TRP A 227 1.13 -1.16 26.84
CA TRP A 227 2.56 -0.87 26.79
C TRP A 227 3.40 -1.94 27.52
N PRO A 228 4.63 -2.22 27.04
CA PRO A 228 5.53 -3.12 27.74
C PRO A 228 5.86 -2.59 29.14
N ASP A 229 6.03 -3.50 30.10
CA ASP A 229 6.56 -3.13 31.41
C ASP A 229 8.00 -2.58 31.31
N ALA A 230 8.49 -1.97 32.39
CA ALA A 230 9.81 -1.35 32.39
C ALA A 230 10.95 -2.34 32.09
N ALA A 231 10.79 -3.63 32.40
CA ALA A 231 11.81 -4.64 32.13
C ALA A 231 11.88 -4.97 30.64
N THR A 232 10.73 -5.20 30.02
CA THR A 232 10.57 -5.47 28.59
C THR A 232 10.98 -4.25 27.76
N ALA A 233 10.52 -3.05 28.15
CA ALA A 233 10.79 -1.81 27.43
C ALA A 233 12.30 -1.50 27.30
N ARG A 234 13.13 -1.86 28.29
CA ARG A 234 14.59 -1.66 28.23
C ARG A 234 15.27 -2.44 27.10
N GLY A 235 14.67 -3.55 26.65
CA GLY A 235 15.18 -4.36 25.55
C GLY A 235 14.69 -3.92 24.17
N LEU A 236 13.79 -2.93 24.10
CA LEU A 236 13.10 -2.53 22.88
C LEU A 236 13.48 -1.09 22.49
N THR A 237 13.66 -0.84 21.20
CA THR A 237 13.72 0.53 20.68
C THR A 237 12.37 1.22 20.84
N SER A 238 12.32 2.56 20.73
CA SER A 238 11.05 3.30 20.77
C SER A 238 10.06 2.80 19.72
N THR A 239 10.54 2.48 18.51
CA THR A 239 9.71 1.88 17.47
C THR A 239 9.18 0.51 17.89
N GLU A 240 10.03 -0.35 18.45
CA GLU A 240 9.60 -1.67 18.94
C GLU A 240 8.62 -1.58 20.10
N GLN A 241 8.74 -0.58 20.98
CA GLN A 241 7.77 -0.34 22.06
C GLN A 241 6.40 0.08 21.51
N ILE A 242 6.36 0.95 20.50
CA ILE A 242 5.10 1.33 19.81
C ILE A 242 4.49 0.09 19.14
N LEU A 243 5.28 -0.64 18.35
CA LEU A 243 4.84 -1.89 17.73
C LEU A 243 4.34 -2.89 18.79
N TRP A 244 5.00 -2.93 19.96
CA TRP A 244 4.65 -3.83 21.04
C TRP A 244 3.28 -3.50 21.62
N ALA A 245 3.04 -2.23 21.91
CA ALA A 245 1.78 -1.76 22.47
C ALA A 245 0.59 -1.98 21.54
N HIS A 246 0.81 -1.83 20.22
CA HIS A 246 -0.25 -1.84 19.21
C HIS A 246 -0.60 -3.22 18.66
N ARG A 247 0.06 -4.30 19.10
CA ARG A 247 -0.27 -5.64 18.61
C ARG A 247 -1.70 -6.00 18.91
N VAL A 248 -2.40 -6.41 17.87
CA VAL A 248 -3.68 -7.10 17.95
C VAL A 248 -3.47 -8.48 18.59
N ASP A 249 -2.43 -9.18 18.16
CA ASP A 249 -2.03 -10.49 18.67
C ASP A 249 -0.99 -10.33 19.79
N LYS A 250 -1.42 -10.44 21.04
CA LYS A 250 -0.56 -10.12 22.21
C LYS A 250 0.66 -11.04 22.33
N ASP A 251 0.54 -12.29 21.88
CA ASP A 251 1.61 -13.29 21.88
C ASP A 251 2.58 -13.15 20.68
N ALA A 252 2.29 -12.28 19.70
CA ALA A 252 3.13 -12.15 18.52
C ALA A 252 4.47 -11.47 18.84
N ALA A 253 5.56 -12.06 18.36
CA ALA A 253 6.91 -11.55 18.61
C ALA A 253 7.23 -10.31 17.76
N VAL A 254 7.69 -9.23 18.39
CA VAL A 254 8.19 -8.03 17.70
C VAL A 254 9.65 -8.25 17.34
N ARG A 255 9.92 -8.69 16.12
CA ARG A 255 11.27 -8.89 15.58
C ARG A 255 11.30 -8.65 14.08
N ALA A 256 12.45 -8.27 13.54
CA ALA A 256 12.62 -8.06 12.10
C ALA A 256 12.14 -9.27 11.27
N GLY A 257 11.43 -8.98 10.18
CA GLY A 257 10.83 -9.95 9.28
C GLY A 257 9.49 -10.54 9.75
N ALA A 258 9.09 -10.35 11.01
CA ALA A 258 7.76 -10.77 11.46
C ALA A 258 6.69 -9.79 10.92
N THR A 259 5.56 -10.32 10.44
CA THR A 259 4.38 -9.52 10.09
C THR A 259 3.40 -9.54 11.26
N LEU A 260 2.99 -8.35 11.71
CA LEU A 260 2.10 -8.14 12.85
C LEU A 260 0.79 -7.53 12.37
N ARG A 261 -0.33 -7.88 13.02
CA ARG A 261 -1.54 -7.07 13.00
C ARG A 261 -1.43 -5.99 14.06
N LEU A 262 -1.54 -4.73 13.66
CA LEU A 262 -1.35 -3.58 14.54
C LEU A 262 -2.56 -2.66 14.49
N TYR A 263 -3.14 -2.36 15.65
CA TYR A 263 -4.13 -1.30 15.77
C TYR A 263 -3.49 0.04 15.39
N ALA A 264 -4.25 0.88 14.68
CA ALA A 264 -3.82 2.22 14.29
C ALA A 264 -4.58 3.28 15.07
N ASP A 265 -3.91 4.34 15.52
CA ASP A 265 -4.55 5.46 16.21
C ASP A 265 -5.26 6.41 15.24
N LEU A 266 -4.67 6.58 14.05
CA LEU A 266 -5.19 7.40 12.97
C LEU A 266 -4.85 6.76 11.62
N LEU A 267 -5.80 6.80 10.69
CA LEU A 267 -5.68 6.29 9.33
C LEU A 267 -5.96 7.43 8.32
N PRO A 268 -4.99 8.34 8.10
CA PRO A 268 -5.18 9.50 7.25
C PRO A 268 -5.07 9.18 5.75
N ALA A 269 -5.95 9.78 4.95
CA ALA A 269 -5.89 9.84 3.49
C ALA A 269 -5.89 11.29 2.98
N SER A 270 -5.36 11.50 1.79
CA SER A 270 -5.62 12.74 1.04
C SER A 270 -6.82 12.57 0.10
N ASP A 271 -7.34 13.67 -0.44
CA ASP A 271 -8.22 13.70 -1.62
C ASP A 271 -7.70 12.84 -2.79
N GLY A 272 -6.38 12.68 -2.89
CA GLY A 272 -5.74 11.76 -3.83
C GLY A 272 -6.05 10.29 -3.61
N THR A 273 -6.01 9.83 -2.37
CA THR A 273 -6.02 8.39 -2.03
C THR A 273 -7.28 7.94 -1.30
N ALA A 274 -8.09 8.88 -0.82
CA ALA A 274 -9.37 8.62 -0.17
C ALA A 274 -10.36 7.86 -1.07
N PRO A 275 -10.58 8.20 -2.36
CA PRO A 275 -11.56 7.50 -3.20
C PRO A 275 -11.34 5.98 -3.25
N PHE A 276 -10.10 5.54 -3.44
CA PHE A 276 -9.80 4.11 -3.50
C PHE A 276 -9.82 3.43 -2.12
N SER A 277 -9.53 4.20 -1.06
CA SER A 277 -9.68 3.72 0.33
C SER A 277 -11.16 3.52 0.68
N ILE A 278 -12.03 4.43 0.25
CA ILE A 278 -13.49 4.35 0.38
C ILE A 278 -14.02 3.14 -0.38
N HIS A 279 -13.60 2.93 -1.63
CA HIS A 279 -13.98 1.76 -2.40
C HIS A 279 -13.62 0.46 -1.68
N THR A 280 -12.40 0.36 -1.16
CA THR A 280 -11.95 -0.82 -0.41
C THR A 280 -12.78 -1.03 0.86
N PHE A 281 -13.01 0.03 1.63
CA PHE A 281 -13.86 -0.01 2.82
C PHE A 281 -15.28 -0.50 2.48
N ASN A 282 -15.90 0.03 1.43
CA ASN A 282 -17.22 -0.39 0.97
C ASN A 282 -17.23 -1.85 0.52
N GLN A 283 -16.20 -2.30 -0.19
CA GLN A 283 -16.08 -3.70 -0.62
C GLN A 283 -15.98 -4.67 0.56
N ILE A 284 -15.35 -4.27 1.67
CA ILE A 284 -15.23 -5.11 2.88
C ILE A 284 -16.51 -5.06 3.72
N THR A 285 -17.07 -3.87 3.94
CA THR A 285 -18.12 -3.63 4.93
C THR A 285 -19.54 -3.61 4.36
N GLY A 286 -19.70 -3.59 3.04
CA GLY A 286 -20.96 -3.25 2.37
C GLY A 286 -21.23 -1.75 2.27
N GLY A 287 -20.45 -0.90 2.94
CA GLY A 287 -20.58 0.56 2.95
C GLY A 287 -21.61 1.09 3.97
N ASP A 288 -22.44 0.22 4.54
CA ASP A 288 -23.56 0.59 5.43
C ASP A 288 -23.57 -0.20 6.76
N THR A 289 -22.53 -0.98 7.06
CA THR A 289 -22.46 -1.76 8.31
C THR A 289 -21.91 -0.95 9.49
N ILE A 290 -20.78 -0.24 9.31
CA ILE A 290 -20.10 0.50 10.38
C ILE A 290 -19.71 1.92 9.95
N ARG A 291 -19.40 2.79 10.91
CA ARG A 291 -18.61 3.98 10.62
C ARG A 291 -17.13 3.61 10.38
N PRO A 292 -16.45 4.26 9.42
CA PRO A 292 -15.04 4.03 9.16
C PRO A 292 -14.20 4.36 10.40
N ARG A 293 -13.34 3.42 10.79
CA ARG A 293 -12.59 3.48 12.04
C ARG A 293 -11.34 4.33 11.90
N GLN A 294 -11.10 5.19 12.90
CA GLN A 294 -9.89 6.04 12.99
C GLN A 294 -9.61 6.87 11.74
N ILE A 295 -10.64 7.17 10.96
CA ILE A 295 -10.52 7.91 9.71
C ILE A 295 -10.05 9.34 9.93
N ALA A 296 -9.17 9.79 9.02
CA ALA A 296 -8.99 11.20 8.76
C ALA A 296 -8.80 11.43 7.25
N VAL A 297 -9.35 12.52 6.73
CA VAL A 297 -9.26 12.90 5.32
C VAL A 297 -8.91 14.36 5.22
N ALA A 298 -7.95 14.69 4.35
CA ALA A 298 -7.57 16.06 4.06
C ALA A 298 -7.58 16.32 2.55
N ASN A 299 -8.03 17.50 2.16
CA ASN A 299 -8.10 17.90 0.76
C ASN A 299 -6.97 18.91 0.47
N ASP A 300 -5.82 18.41 0.02
CA ASP A 300 -4.58 19.16 -0.16
C ASP A 300 -3.82 18.87 -1.47
N HIS A 301 -4.15 17.82 -2.23
CA HIS A 301 -3.44 17.47 -3.47
C HIS A 301 -4.12 18.00 -4.73
N PHE A 302 -5.45 18.06 -4.74
CA PHE A 302 -6.28 18.32 -5.92
C PHE A 302 -7.09 19.61 -5.80
N VAL A 303 -6.64 20.54 -4.95
CA VAL A 303 -7.32 21.79 -4.64
C VAL A 303 -6.70 22.99 -5.39
N PHE A 304 -7.54 23.99 -5.70
CA PHE A 304 -7.14 25.26 -6.34
C PHE A 304 -6.46 25.14 -7.71
N ASN A 305 -6.69 24.04 -8.43
CA ASN A 305 -6.10 23.79 -9.75
C ASN A 305 -7.07 24.02 -10.93
N HIS A 306 -8.33 24.36 -10.64
CA HIS A 306 -9.39 24.67 -11.60
C HIS A 306 -9.68 23.55 -12.61
N ARG A 307 -9.63 22.29 -12.17
CA ARG A 307 -9.90 21.11 -13.00
C ARG A 307 -11.15 20.37 -12.51
N GLU A 308 -12.16 20.25 -13.37
CA GLU A 308 -13.43 19.59 -13.03
C GLU A 308 -13.24 18.13 -12.56
N ALA A 309 -12.32 17.38 -13.18
CA ALA A 309 -12.04 16.00 -12.78
C ALA A 309 -11.47 15.91 -11.35
N ASP A 310 -10.69 16.90 -10.94
CA ASP A 310 -10.04 16.97 -9.63
C ASP A 310 -11.06 17.41 -8.55
N ASP A 311 -11.99 18.31 -8.92
CA ASP A 311 -13.15 18.67 -8.09
C ASP A 311 -14.07 17.45 -7.87
N LYS A 312 -14.35 16.66 -8.92
CA LYS A 312 -15.13 15.41 -8.81
C LYS A 312 -14.46 14.42 -7.87
N GLN A 313 -13.15 14.24 -7.99
CA GLN A 313 -12.41 13.35 -7.10
C GLN A 313 -12.51 13.78 -5.63
N THR A 314 -12.27 15.07 -5.37
CA THR A 314 -12.37 15.66 -4.03
C THR A 314 -13.79 15.49 -3.46
N ALA A 315 -14.82 15.62 -4.31
CA ALA A 315 -16.21 15.45 -3.91
C ALA A 315 -16.53 14.03 -3.39
N ILE A 316 -15.85 12.98 -3.85
CA ILE A 316 -16.03 11.61 -3.35
C ILE A 316 -15.72 11.55 -1.84
N GLY A 317 -14.56 12.09 -1.44
CA GLY A 317 -14.16 12.16 -0.03
C GLY A 317 -15.12 13.00 0.81
N LYS A 318 -15.58 14.13 0.26
CA LYS A 318 -16.56 15.01 0.90
C LYS A 318 -17.90 14.30 1.17
N GLN A 319 -18.46 13.65 0.16
CA GLN A 319 -19.75 12.95 0.27
C GLN A 319 -19.66 11.80 1.29
N PHE A 320 -18.55 11.07 1.28
CA PHE A 320 -18.30 10.00 2.27
C PHE A 320 -18.17 10.55 3.69
N ALA A 321 -17.50 11.70 3.85
CA ALA A 321 -17.40 12.39 5.14
C ALA A 321 -18.78 12.84 5.65
N GLU A 322 -19.61 13.42 4.79
CA GLU A 322 -20.98 13.83 5.12
C GLU A 322 -21.85 12.62 5.52
N LEU A 323 -21.78 11.52 4.75
CA LEU A 323 -22.52 10.28 5.01
C LEU A 323 -22.23 9.70 6.40
N HIS A 324 -20.95 9.67 6.80
CA HIS A 324 -20.53 9.10 8.07
C HIS A 324 -20.37 10.13 9.20
N GLY A 325 -20.73 11.39 8.98
CA GLY A 325 -20.64 12.45 9.98
C GLY A 325 -19.21 12.79 10.40
N ILE A 326 -18.24 12.65 9.49
CA ILE A 326 -16.83 12.93 9.74
C ILE A 326 -16.61 14.43 9.55
N THR A 327 -16.32 15.12 10.64
CA THR A 327 -16.14 16.57 10.67
C THR A 327 -14.74 16.95 11.17
N ARG A 328 -14.44 18.25 11.24
CA ARG A 328 -13.20 18.73 11.86
C ARG A 328 -13.04 18.17 13.29
N PRO A 329 -11.82 17.81 13.72
CA PRO A 329 -10.54 17.94 13.00
C PRO A 329 -10.20 16.75 12.07
N HIS A 330 -11.07 15.75 11.94
CA HIS A 330 -10.79 14.54 11.15
C HIS A 330 -11.06 14.73 9.65
N TYR A 331 -11.81 15.76 9.29
CA TYR A 331 -12.00 16.18 7.91
C TYR A 331 -11.45 17.60 7.70
N ALA A 332 -10.37 17.73 6.92
CA ALA A 332 -9.75 19.00 6.57
C ALA A 332 -10.27 19.48 5.20
N THR A 333 -10.90 20.65 5.15
CA THR A 333 -11.44 21.23 3.91
C THR A 333 -10.34 21.82 3.04
N PRO A 334 -10.56 22.03 1.73
CA PRO A 334 -9.63 22.77 0.87
C PRO A 334 -9.19 24.09 1.52
N GLY A 335 -7.88 24.28 1.67
CA GLY A 335 -7.29 25.46 2.31
C GLY A 335 -6.92 25.30 3.79
N ASP A 336 -7.32 24.20 4.45
CA ASP A 336 -6.91 23.91 5.84
C ASP A 336 -5.42 23.57 5.95
N GLY A 337 -4.81 23.06 4.88
CA GLY A 337 -3.36 22.83 4.77
C GLY A 337 -2.98 21.39 4.48
N ILE A 338 -1.69 21.16 4.26
CA ILE A 338 -1.12 19.84 3.97
C ILE A 338 -1.30 18.94 5.19
N PHE A 339 -1.80 17.72 4.99
CA PHE A 339 -2.29 16.89 6.08
C PHE A 339 -1.21 16.39 7.05
N HIS A 340 0.04 16.35 6.60
CA HIS A 340 1.21 16.07 7.44
C HIS A 340 1.54 17.19 8.43
N PHE A 341 0.99 18.39 8.25
CA PHE A 341 1.08 19.51 9.20
C PHE A 341 -0.26 19.71 9.92
N TYR A 342 -1.37 19.68 9.19
CA TYR A 342 -2.70 19.92 9.73
C TYR A 342 -3.05 18.95 10.86
N PHE A 343 -2.97 17.62 10.65
CA PHE A 343 -3.37 16.68 11.69
C PHE A 343 -2.51 16.75 12.98
N PRO A 344 -1.18 16.92 12.90
CA PRO A 344 -0.38 17.25 14.09
C PRO A 344 -0.79 18.55 14.78
N GLU A 345 -1.04 19.63 14.03
CA GLU A 345 -1.48 20.92 14.58
C GLU A 345 -2.85 20.82 15.27
N GLN A 346 -3.72 19.93 14.79
CA GLN A 346 -5.00 19.62 15.44
C GLN A 346 -4.88 18.66 16.64
N GLY A 347 -3.66 18.23 16.99
CA GLY A 347 -3.41 17.32 18.12
C GLY A 347 -3.82 15.87 17.86
N LEU A 348 -3.95 15.47 16.58
CA LEU A 348 -4.27 14.09 16.19
C LEU A 348 -3.02 13.20 16.03
N VAL A 349 -1.83 13.79 16.06
CA VAL A 349 -0.55 13.05 16.00
C VAL A 349 0.20 13.30 17.30
N VAL A 350 0.36 12.25 18.10
CA VAL A 350 0.94 12.33 19.45
C VAL A 350 2.05 11.29 19.66
N PRO A 351 3.00 11.53 20.58
CA PRO A 351 4.05 10.56 20.89
C PRO A 351 3.47 9.19 21.24
N GLY A 352 4.07 8.13 20.68
CA GLY A 352 3.65 6.76 20.90
C GLY A 352 2.55 6.24 19.97
N ALA A 353 1.91 7.11 19.17
CA ALA A 353 0.86 6.70 18.23
C ALA A 353 1.43 5.89 17.04
N LEU A 354 0.62 5.00 16.47
CA LEU A 354 0.87 4.28 15.22
C LEU A 354 -0.07 4.81 14.12
N ILE A 355 0.51 5.38 13.06
CA ILE A 355 -0.22 6.14 12.04
C ILE A 355 0.17 5.68 10.62
N PRO A 356 -0.50 4.65 10.08
CA PRO A 356 -0.40 4.27 8.67
C PRO A 356 -1.22 5.26 7.85
N GLY A 357 -0.59 6.07 7.01
CA GLY A 357 -1.29 7.02 6.14
C GLY A 357 -1.18 6.64 4.67
N ALA A 358 -2.23 6.90 3.89
CA ALA A 358 -2.23 6.69 2.44
C ALA A 358 -1.45 7.78 1.69
N ASP A 359 -0.22 8.05 2.15
CA ASP A 359 0.80 8.89 1.52
C ASP A 359 2.20 8.40 1.92
N SER A 360 3.16 8.41 0.99
CA SER A 360 4.54 7.98 1.21
C SER A 360 5.29 8.78 2.30
N HIS A 361 4.91 10.05 2.51
CA HIS A 361 5.50 10.98 3.47
C HIS A 361 4.83 10.93 4.85
N SER A 362 3.89 10.00 5.09
CA SER A 362 3.37 9.73 6.45
C SER A 362 4.47 9.39 7.47
N ARG A 363 5.69 9.09 6.99
CA ARG A 363 6.90 9.02 7.82
C ARG A 363 7.23 10.32 8.58
N ALA A 364 6.71 11.47 8.13
CA ALA A 364 6.85 12.76 8.78
C ALA A 364 6.34 12.75 10.23
N TYR A 365 5.36 11.89 10.56
CA TYR A 365 4.84 11.76 11.91
C TYR A 365 5.89 11.26 12.93
N GLY A 366 6.99 10.67 12.45
CA GLY A 366 8.17 10.36 13.26
C GLY A 366 8.76 11.56 14.01
N ALA A 367 8.61 12.77 13.46
CA ALA A 367 9.08 14.00 14.13
C ALA A 367 8.34 14.30 15.44
N TYR A 368 7.13 13.74 15.62
CA TYR A 368 6.28 13.92 16.80
C TYR A 368 6.38 12.75 17.78
N GLY A 369 7.35 11.83 17.59
CA GLY A 369 7.49 10.62 18.41
C GLY A 369 6.45 9.54 18.14
N ALA A 370 5.71 9.63 17.03
CA ALA A 370 4.79 8.61 16.53
C ALA A 370 5.48 7.67 15.52
N LEU A 371 4.97 6.47 15.34
CA LEU A 371 5.34 5.57 14.25
C LEU A 371 4.44 5.84 13.03
N GLY A 372 4.87 6.76 12.17
CA GLY A 372 4.22 7.03 10.89
C GLY A 372 4.84 6.27 9.72
N TYR A 373 4.01 5.72 8.82
CA TYR A 373 4.51 5.12 7.57
C TYR A 373 3.47 5.14 6.44
N GLY A 374 3.96 5.15 5.21
CA GLY A 374 3.12 5.17 4.02
C GLY A 374 2.53 3.81 3.68
N VAL A 375 1.23 3.79 3.42
CA VAL A 375 0.47 2.64 2.92
C VAL A 375 -0.28 2.97 1.64
N GLY A 376 -0.74 1.95 0.92
CA GLY A 376 -1.68 2.13 -0.17
C GLY A 376 -3.11 2.32 0.34
N SER A 377 -3.97 2.87 -0.52
CA SER A 377 -5.41 3.03 -0.29
C SER A 377 -6.12 1.75 0.15
N THR A 378 -5.77 0.59 -0.41
CA THR A 378 -6.42 -0.69 -0.06
C THR A 378 -6.02 -1.15 1.35
N THR A 379 -4.78 -0.89 1.79
CA THR A 379 -4.41 -1.10 3.21
C THR A 379 -5.16 -0.14 4.12
N LEU A 380 -5.32 1.13 3.71
CA LEU A 380 -6.02 2.13 4.51
C LEU A 380 -7.51 1.80 4.65
N GLY A 381 -8.18 1.46 3.55
CA GLY A 381 -9.59 1.04 3.55
C GLY A 381 -9.84 -0.25 4.35
N PHE A 382 -8.89 -1.21 4.30
CA PHE A 382 -8.89 -2.35 5.21
C PHE A 382 -8.82 -1.88 6.67
N GLY A 383 -7.90 -0.96 6.99
CA GLY A 383 -7.81 -0.37 8.32
C GLY A 383 -9.08 0.34 8.78
N TRP A 384 -9.75 1.09 7.89
CA TRP A 384 -11.05 1.71 8.22
C TRP A 384 -12.13 0.67 8.53
N ALA A 385 -12.06 -0.51 7.93
CA ALA A 385 -13.00 -1.61 8.17
C ALA A 385 -12.67 -2.38 9.47
N THR A 386 -11.40 -2.68 9.72
CA THR A 386 -10.97 -3.63 10.77
C THR A 386 -10.30 -2.97 11.98
N GLY A 387 -9.93 -1.69 11.87
CA GLY A 387 -9.19 -0.90 12.87
C GLY A 387 -7.72 -1.27 13.05
N TYR A 388 -7.19 -2.17 12.24
CA TYR A 388 -5.79 -2.57 12.27
C TYR A 388 -5.24 -2.76 10.85
N VAL A 389 -3.92 -2.86 10.75
CA VAL A 389 -3.20 -3.09 9.50
C VAL A 389 -2.15 -4.18 9.66
N TYR A 390 -1.76 -4.81 8.56
CA TYR A 390 -0.60 -5.69 8.54
C TYR A 390 0.69 -4.86 8.39
N PHE A 391 1.67 -5.14 9.24
CA PHE A 391 2.96 -4.47 9.23
C PHE A 391 4.10 -5.47 9.39
N THR A 392 4.99 -5.52 8.39
CA THR A 392 6.22 -6.31 8.48
C THR A 392 7.31 -5.48 9.16
N VAL A 393 7.81 -5.96 10.30
CA VAL A 393 8.84 -5.27 11.09
C VAL A 393 10.14 -5.23 10.29
N ALA A 394 10.59 -4.02 9.95
CA ALA A 394 11.86 -3.83 9.26
C ALA A 394 13.05 -3.89 10.24
N ALA A 395 14.21 -4.31 9.74
CA ALA A 395 15.46 -4.15 10.46
C ALA A 395 15.74 -2.66 10.70
N GLN A 396 16.06 -2.31 11.94
CA GLN A 396 16.22 -0.91 12.34
C GLN A 396 17.67 -0.45 12.21
N ARG A 397 17.84 0.83 11.90
CA ARG A 397 19.15 1.48 11.87
C ARG A 397 19.11 2.71 12.77
N ARG A 398 20.07 2.80 13.68
CA ARG A 398 20.24 3.96 14.55
C ARG A 398 21.17 4.96 13.90
N VAL A 399 20.67 6.16 13.62
CA VAL A 399 21.47 7.30 13.17
C VAL A 399 21.66 8.24 14.36
N VAL A 400 22.91 8.55 14.72
CA VAL A 400 23.24 9.42 15.84
C VAL A 400 23.91 10.69 15.33
N PHE A 401 23.22 11.82 15.50
CA PHE A 401 23.79 13.15 15.21
C PHE A 401 24.51 13.67 16.47
N LYS A 402 25.71 14.23 16.29
CA LYS A 402 26.53 14.81 17.36
C LYS A 402 26.95 16.23 16.98
N GLY A 403 27.15 17.09 17.97
CA GLY A 403 27.61 18.47 17.77
C GLY A 403 26.45 19.49 17.72
N ARG A 404 26.70 20.65 17.09
CA ARG A 404 25.75 21.75 16.93
C ARG A 404 25.66 22.13 15.44
N LEU A 405 24.48 22.52 15.00
CA LEU A 405 24.30 23.07 13.64
C LEU A 405 25.14 24.34 13.49
N GLN A 406 25.83 24.46 12.36
CA GLN A 406 26.53 25.69 12.00
C GLN A 406 25.50 26.75 11.53
N PRO A 407 25.86 28.05 11.55
CA PRO A 407 25.00 29.08 10.98
C PRO A 407 24.55 28.71 9.57
N TRP A 408 23.27 28.97 9.26
CA TRP A 408 22.62 28.66 7.97
C TRP A 408 22.37 27.18 7.66
N VAL A 409 22.82 26.24 8.50
CA VAL A 409 22.51 24.81 8.33
C VAL A 409 21.15 24.49 8.95
N SER A 410 20.30 23.83 8.17
CA SER A 410 18.93 23.45 8.52
C SER A 410 18.73 21.93 8.59
N GLY A 411 17.54 21.49 9.02
CA GLY A 411 17.16 20.08 8.96
C GLY A 411 17.19 19.49 7.54
N LYS A 412 16.97 20.32 6.50
CA LYS A 412 17.07 19.92 5.09
C LYS A 412 18.49 19.50 4.72
N ASP A 413 19.49 20.26 5.18
CA ASP A 413 20.90 19.96 4.92
C ASP A 413 21.33 18.66 5.61
N VAL A 414 20.87 18.46 6.84
CA VAL A 414 21.13 17.23 7.61
C VAL A 414 20.58 16.00 6.88
N VAL A 415 19.34 16.03 6.42
CA VAL A 415 18.75 14.87 5.74
C VAL A 415 19.38 14.62 4.36
N LEU A 416 19.72 15.67 3.60
CA LEU A 416 20.43 15.52 2.33
C LEU A 416 21.83 14.94 2.52
N ALA A 417 22.56 15.38 3.56
CA ALA A 417 23.88 14.84 3.90
C ALA A 417 23.80 13.38 4.40
N LEU A 418 22.70 12.98 5.05
CA LEU A 418 22.45 11.60 5.40
C LEU A 418 22.19 10.74 4.15
N LEU A 419 21.32 11.20 3.26
CA LEU A 419 20.96 10.50 2.02
C LEU A 419 22.16 10.32 1.09
N SER A 420 23.04 11.31 0.98
CA SER A 420 24.26 11.21 0.15
C SER A 420 25.25 10.17 0.66
N ARG A 421 25.19 9.81 1.94
CA ARG A 421 25.98 8.73 2.56
C ARG A 421 25.28 7.37 2.49
N TRP A 422 24.03 7.32 2.03
CA TRP A 422 23.20 6.14 2.05
C TRP A 422 23.08 5.51 0.66
N GLY A 423 23.50 4.25 0.53
CA GLY A 423 23.52 3.51 -0.74
C GLY A 423 24.94 3.39 -1.33
N ALA A 424 25.15 2.36 -2.16
CA ALA A 424 26.30 2.31 -3.04
C ALA A 424 26.04 3.27 -4.22
N LYS A 425 27.07 4.00 -4.66
CA LYS A 425 26.99 4.80 -5.89
C LYS A 425 26.77 3.91 -7.10
#